data_AF-K2AIY6-F1
#
_entry.id   AF-K2AIY6-F1
#
_cell.length_a   1.000
_cell.length_b   1.000
_cell.length_c   1.000
_cell.angle_alpha   90.00
_cell.angle_beta   90.00
_cell.angle_gamma   90.00
#
_symmetry.space_group_name_H-M   'P 1'
#
loop_
_entity.id
_entity.type
_entity.pdbx_description
1 polymer ?
#
loop_
_entity_poly.entity_id
_entity_poly.type
_entity_poly.pdbx_seq_one_letter_code
_entity_poly.pdbx_strand_id
1 'polypeptide(L)'
;YQAHGYIYRFAKEHKDIQSADFNKLSYNDRQHYYFLRVTDYLPEAEDIHRRDFDAREWLQFKDKIGTSFRTKEGEENMDIPAWLTTEHENLFIEYLQDPEVRSLLAEVKGMTLVEAFSSIKATIVNMEENSGASRVDMVRMALEKRKIFQQKELLGRDTDTVIYVFDPEFREPPEALLTAVDAMTGGHAKFFSYKVDQDGDQSREVLRDTYIGKSTGKTLLFFSTHGATDHLQVDYNKHGFNYDDFAQGLLDRLMSSKNPKETLGDMDIMIDSCFSYEYQKKLEKALENGYASNHIEEKIGMPFRDILLPTIVTTVHALSLADKDMGLFAEIIAFPEGVPLTGDMLLRKVQPKFFPKGQDLTFEIGGRGTITEIGKQENPRKQDRSSSIA
;
A
#
# COMPACT_ATOMS: atom_id res chain seq x y z
N TYR A 1 -23.22 -10.50 -6.23
CA TYR A 1 -24.44 -10.65 -7.02
C TYR A 1 -25.58 -9.78 -6.49
N GLN A 2 -25.88 -9.75 -5.17
CA GLN A 2 -26.96 -8.91 -4.62
C GLN A 2 -26.60 -7.41 -4.50
N ALA A 3 -25.45 -7.04 -3.90
CA ALA A 3 -25.04 -5.62 -3.82
C ALA A 3 -25.05 -4.89 -5.18
N HIS A 4 -24.52 -5.52 -6.24
CA HIS A 4 -24.51 -4.95 -7.60
C HIS A 4 -25.92 -4.82 -8.21
N GLY A 5 -26.80 -5.77 -7.93
CA GLY A 5 -28.21 -5.70 -8.31
C GLY A 5 -28.95 -4.58 -7.56
N TYR A 6 -28.59 -4.34 -6.30
CA TYR A 6 -29.13 -3.24 -5.50
C TYR A 6 -28.62 -1.89 -5.98
N ILE A 7 -27.33 -1.74 -6.28
CA ILE A 7 -26.75 -0.51 -6.84
C ILE A 7 -27.40 -0.17 -8.18
N TYR A 8 -27.63 -1.15 -9.05
CA TYR A 8 -28.34 -0.93 -10.29
C TYR A 8 -29.82 -0.61 -10.08
N ARG A 9 -30.44 -1.18 -9.05
CA ARG A 9 -31.82 -0.86 -8.66
C ARG A 9 -31.93 0.57 -8.10
N PHE A 10 -31.07 0.92 -7.15
CA PHE A 10 -30.90 2.26 -6.59
C PHE A 10 -30.63 3.28 -7.71
N ALA A 11 -29.73 2.96 -8.65
CA ALA A 11 -29.51 3.75 -9.86
C ALA A 11 -30.80 4.03 -10.64
N LYS A 12 -31.57 2.97 -10.88
CA LYS A 12 -32.78 3.02 -11.67
C LYS A 12 -33.87 3.84 -10.96
N GLU A 13 -33.87 3.80 -9.63
CA GLU A 13 -34.83 4.47 -8.74
C GLU A 13 -34.42 5.93 -8.42
N HIS A 14 -33.12 6.27 -8.49
CA HIS A 14 -32.55 7.56 -8.10
C HIS A 14 -31.65 8.18 -9.20
N LYS A 15 -32.23 8.49 -10.35
CA LYS A 15 -31.52 9.08 -11.50
C LYS A 15 -31.00 10.50 -11.26
N ASP A 16 -31.59 11.18 -10.30
CA ASP A 16 -31.34 12.58 -9.92
C ASP A 16 -30.01 12.80 -9.19
N ILE A 17 -29.41 11.74 -8.64
CA ILE A 17 -28.17 11.79 -7.86
C ILE A 17 -26.98 11.10 -8.55
N GLN A 18 -27.12 10.71 -9.82
CA GLN A 18 -26.08 9.95 -10.54
C GLN A 18 -24.96 10.86 -11.06
N SER A 19 -23.70 10.50 -10.77
CA SER A 19 -22.53 11.10 -11.40
C SER A 19 -22.30 10.60 -12.83
N ALA A 20 -21.50 11.33 -13.62
CA ALA A 20 -21.15 10.92 -14.99
C ALA A 20 -20.41 9.57 -15.08
N ASP A 21 -19.80 9.13 -13.98
CA ASP A 21 -19.09 7.86 -13.89
C ASP A 21 -20.04 6.70 -13.55
N PHE A 22 -21.14 6.98 -12.82
CA PHE A 22 -22.24 6.04 -12.57
C PHE A 22 -22.87 5.52 -13.88
N ASN A 23 -22.99 6.38 -14.89
CA ASN A 23 -23.60 6.03 -16.18
C ASN A 23 -22.72 5.12 -17.07
N LYS A 24 -21.45 4.87 -16.67
CA LYS A 24 -20.52 3.99 -17.39
C LYS A 24 -20.51 2.55 -16.86
N LEU A 25 -21.26 2.26 -15.78
CA LEU A 25 -21.38 0.92 -15.21
C LEU A 25 -22.13 0.00 -16.19
N SER A 26 -21.41 -0.76 -17.02
CA SER A 26 -22.01 -1.89 -17.75
C SER A 26 -22.31 -3.03 -16.78
N TYR A 27 -23.37 -3.82 -17.05
CA TYR A 27 -23.87 -4.93 -16.23
C TYR A 27 -22.79 -5.98 -15.83
N ASN A 28 -21.65 -6.00 -16.53
CA ASN A 28 -20.57 -6.96 -16.30
C ASN A 28 -19.35 -6.39 -15.57
N ASP A 29 -19.28 -5.08 -15.31
CA ASP A 29 -18.04 -4.46 -14.86
C ASP A 29 -18.03 -4.25 -13.34
N ARG A 30 -17.52 -5.26 -12.63
CA ARG A 30 -17.39 -5.25 -11.15
C ARG A 30 -16.36 -4.23 -10.66
N GLN A 31 -15.41 -3.84 -11.52
CA GLN A 31 -14.37 -2.88 -11.19
C GLN A 31 -14.96 -1.50 -10.88
N HIS A 32 -16.00 -1.20 -11.62
CA HIS A 32 -16.75 0.04 -11.70
C HIS A 32 -17.57 0.35 -10.43
N TYR A 33 -17.97 -0.65 -9.64
CA TYR A 33 -18.59 -0.45 -8.31
C TYR A 33 -17.70 0.34 -7.36
N TYR A 34 -16.42 -0.01 -7.30
CA TYR A 34 -15.48 0.58 -6.35
C TYR A 34 -15.11 2.04 -6.69
N PHE A 35 -15.40 2.47 -7.92
CA PHE A 35 -15.29 3.87 -8.36
C PHE A 35 -16.51 4.72 -8.00
N LEU A 36 -17.61 4.12 -7.52
CA LEU A 36 -18.79 4.89 -7.12
C LEU A 36 -18.46 5.83 -5.98
N ARG A 37 -19.02 7.04 -6.02
CA ARG A 37 -18.81 8.03 -4.99
C ARG A 37 -19.70 7.72 -3.79
N VAL A 38 -19.21 8.00 -2.59
CA VAL A 38 -19.98 7.91 -1.34
C VAL A 38 -21.24 8.77 -1.39
N THR A 39 -21.17 9.92 -2.05
CA THR A 39 -22.31 10.83 -2.27
C THR A 39 -23.41 10.22 -3.14
N ASP A 40 -23.03 9.29 -4.01
CA ASP A 40 -23.97 8.63 -4.93
C ASP A 40 -24.59 7.42 -4.22
N TYR A 41 -23.80 6.68 -3.44
CA TYR A 41 -24.25 5.50 -2.69
C TYR A 41 -23.25 5.14 -1.58
N LEU A 42 -23.77 4.82 -0.39
CA LEU A 42 -23.02 4.21 0.71
C LEU A 42 -23.84 3.02 1.25
N PRO A 43 -23.37 1.77 1.15
CA PRO A 43 -24.21 0.60 1.46
C PRO A 43 -24.67 0.57 2.93
N GLU A 44 -25.83 -0.03 3.13
CA GLU A 44 -26.31 -0.38 4.47
C GLU A 44 -25.76 -1.75 4.91
N ALA A 45 -25.89 -2.09 6.20
CA ALA A 45 -25.34 -3.34 6.76
C ALA A 45 -25.76 -4.59 5.97
N GLU A 46 -27.01 -4.65 5.53
CA GLU A 46 -27.55 -5.77 4.76
C GLU A 46 -26.99 -5.90 3.34
N ASP A 47 -26.41 -4.82 2.80
CA ASP A 47 -25.83 -4.76 1.46
C ASP A 47 -24.34 -5.10 1.43
N ILE A 48 -23.68 -5.11 2.60
CA ILE A 48 -22.25 -5.39 2.73
C ILE A 48 -22.04 -6.90 2.75
N HIS A 49 -21.26 -7.40 1.80
CA HIS A 49 -20.74 -8.76 1.86
C HIS A 49 -19.25 -8.75 2.20
N ARG A 50 -18.73 -9.88 2.72
CA ARG A 50 -17.30 -10.06 3.02
C ARG A 50 -16.35 -9.59 1.90
N ARG A 51 -16.66 -9.96 0.65
CA ARG A 51 -15.89 -9.56 -0.54
C ARG A 51 -15.88 -8.05 -0.84
N ASP A 52 -16.82 -7.30 -0.27
CA ASP A 52 -16.94 -5.88 -0.56
C ASP A 52 -15.90 -5.09 0.26
N PHE A 53 -15.49 -5.59 1.43
CA PHE A 53 -14.46 -4.97 2.26
C PHE A 53 -13.13 -5.76 2.31
N ASP A 54 -13.14 -7.06 2.01
CA ASP A 54 -11.93 -7.86 1.79
C ASP A 54 -11.79 -8.26 0.31
N ALA A 55 -10.84 -7.62 -0.37
CA ALA A 55 -10.54 -7.87 -1.77
C ALA A 55 -10.15 -9.34 -2.05
N ARG A 56 -9.52 -10.04 -1.10
CA ARG A 56 -8.94 -11.38 -1.30
C ARG A 56 -9.99 -12.45 -1.57
N GLU A 57 -11.21 -12.26 -1.09
CA GLU A 57 -12.35 -13.13 -1.41
C GLU A 57 -12.60 -13.20 -2.92
N TRP A 58 -12.21 -12.20 -3.72
CA TRP A 58 -12.34 -12.24 -5.17
C TRP A 58 -11.42 -13.25 -5.85
N LEU A 59 -10.24 -13.53 -5.29
CA LEU A 59 -9.29 -14.50 -5.84
C LEU A 59 -9.89 -15.91 -5.82
N GLN A 60 -10.60 -16.26 -4.73
CA GLN A 60 -11.27 -17.55 -4.58
C GLN A 60 -12.34 -17.83 -5.66
N PHE A 61 -12.91 -16.78 -6.28
CA PHE A 61 -13.93 -16.92 -7.34
C PHE A 61 -13.34 -17.00 -8.76
N LYS A 62 -12.12 -16.47 -9.00
CA LYS A 62 -11.46 -16.57 -10.32
C LYS A 62 -10.98 -18.00 -10.63
N ASP A 63 -10.76 -18.82 -9.60
CA ASP A 63 -10.37 -20.24 -9.72
C ASP A 63 -11.39 -21.14 -10.43
N LYS A 64 -12.63 -20.68 -10.68
CA LYS A 64 -13.56 -21.42 -11.57
C LYS A 64 -13.21 -21.29 -13.06
N ILE A 65 -12.23 -20.47 -13.46
CA ILE A 65 -11.90 -20.18 -14.86
C ILE A 65 -10.42 -20.43 -15.22
N GLY A 66 -9.51 -20.75 -14.28
CA GLY A 66 -8.11 -21.06 -14.65
C GLY A 66 -7.29 -21.74 -13.55
N THR A 67 -6.77 -22.92 -13.86
CA THR A 67 -6.19 -23.93 -12.96
C THR A 67 -4.72 -23.71 -12.52
N SER A 68 -4.20 -22.48 -12.44
CA SER A 68 -2.77 -22.27 -12.10
C SER A 68 -2.48 -21.69 -10.72
N PHE A 69 -3.48 -21.27 -9.94
CA PHE A 69 -3.26 -20.54 -8.67
C PHE A 69 -3.16 -21.42 -7.42
N ARG A 70 -3.49 -22.72 -7.52
CA ARG A 70 -3.39 -23.68 -6.42
C ARG A 70 -2.07 -24.44 -6.46
N THR A 71 -0.96 -23.79 -6.10
CA THR A 71 0.10 -24.56 -5.44
C THR A 71 -0.40 -24.88 -4.02
N LYS A 72 -0.07 -26.05 -3.48
CA LYS A 72 -0.42 -26.41 -2.08
C LYS A 72 0.04 -25.35 -1.07
N GLU A 73 1.14 -24.65 -1.36
CA GLU A 73 1.67 -23.53 -0.58
C GLU A 73 0.77 -22.29 -0.62
N GLY A 74 0.01 -22.09 -1.70
CA GLY A 74 -1.00 -21.05 -1.79
C GLY A 74 -2.21 -21.33 -0.89
N GLU A 75 -2.69 -22.57 -0.90
CA GLU A 75 -3.82 -22.98 -0.05
C GLU A 75 -3.47 -22.95 1.46
N GLU A 76 -2.25 -23.35 1.84
CA GLU A 76 -1.78 -23.28 3.24
C GLU A 76 -1.50 -21.83 3.72
N ASN A 77 -1.22 -20.90 2.80
CA ASN A 77 -1.09 -19.46 3.09
C ASN A 77 -2.41 -18.67 2.93
N MET A 78 -3.49 -19.30 2.44
CA MET A 78 -4.81 -18.67 2.29
C MET A 78 -5.68 -18.76 3.55
N ASP A 79 -5.30 -19.58 4.52
CA ASP A 79 -6.03 -19.74 5.79
C ASP A 79 -5.66 -18.63 6.79
N ILE A 80 -5.75 -17.36 6.35
CA ILE A 80 -5.34 -16.20 7.16
C ILE A 80 -6.54 -15.27 7.40
N PRO A 81 -7.22 -15.41 8.55
CA PRO A 81 -8.46 -14.72 8.88
C PRO A 81 -8.15 -13.31 9.39
N ALA A 82 -7.68 -12.41 8.52
CA ALA A 82 -7.50 -11.01 8.91
C ALA A 82 -8.84 -10.28 8.96
N TRP A 83 -9.33 -9.84 7.80
CA TRP A 83 -10.62 -9.16 7.68
C TRP A 83 -11.81 -10.11 7.67
N LEU A 84 -11.59 -11.42 7.56
CA LEU A 84 -12.66 -12.42 7.44
C LEU A 84 -13.14 -12.97 8.79
N THR A 85 -12.62 -12.47 9.92
CA THR A 85 -13.17 -12.81 11.23
C THR A 85 -14.50 -12.14 11.43
N THR A 86 -15.40 -12.80 12.16
CA THR A 86 -16.68 -12.23 12.56
C THR A 86 -16.50 -10.93 13.35
N GLU A 87 -15.42 -10.81 14.12
CA GLU A 87 -15.09 -9.59 14.88
C GLU A 87 -14.79 -8.40 13.95
N HIS A 88 -13.88 -8.56 12.98
CA HIS A 88 -13.54 -7.48 12.05
C HIS A 88 -14.71 -7.15 11.12
N GLU A 89 -15.50 -8.15 10.70
CA GLU A 89 -16.72 -7.97 9.93
C GLU A 89 -17.74 -7.12 10.72
N ASN A 90 -18.01 -7.47 11.97
CA ASN A 90 -18.92 -6.72 12.83
C ASN A 90 -18.41 -5.30 13.08
N LEU A 91 -17.13 -5.12 13.41
CA LEU A 91 -16.54 -3.79 13.61
C LEU A 91 -16.65 -2.94 12.33
N PHE A 92 -16.33 -3.51 11.17
CA PHE A 92 -16.46 -2.79 9.89
C PHE A 92 -17.90 -2.32 9.65
N ILE A 93 -18.87 -3.21 9.86
CA ILE A 93 -20.29 -2.89 9.71
C ILE A 93 -20.72 -1.82 10.72
N GLU A 94 -20.30 -1.93 11.99
CA GLU A 94 -20.60 -0.93 13.03
C GLU A 94 -20.09 0.46 12.64
N TYR A 95 -18.85 0.58 12.15
CA TYR A 95 -18.30 1.84 11.69
C TYR A 95 -19.06 2.38 10.46
N LEU A 96 -19.40 1.53 9.50
CA LEU A 96 -20.11 1.97 8.29
C LEU A 96 -21.57 2.36 8.56
N GLN A 97 -22.16 1.86 9.65
CA GLN A 97 -23.54 2.15 10.05
C GLN A 97 -23.66 3.32 11.02
N ASP A 98 -22.56 3.76 11.63
CA ASP A 98 -22.54 4.92 12.51
C ASP A 98 -22.98 6.20 11.73
N PRO A 99 -24.09 6.86 12.10
CA PRO A 99 -24.62 8.00 11.34
C PRO A 99 -23.65 9.17 11.21
N GLU A 100 -22.82 9.41 12.24
CA GLU A 100 -21.85 10.50 12.22
C GLU A 100 -20.66 10.15 11.31
N VAL A 101 -20.23 8.88 11.30
CA VAL A 101 -19.22 8.39 10.35
C VAL A 101 -19.76 8.46 8.92
N ARG A 102 -21.00 8.04 8.66
CA ARG A 102 -21.63 8.12 7.32
C ARG A 102 -21.71 9.56 6.82
N SER A 103 -22.13 10.49 7.69
CA SER A 103 -22.15 11.93 7.36
C SER A 103 -20.75 12.44 7.01
N LEU A 104 -19.75 12.11 7.84
CA LEU A 104 -18.37 12.52 7.64
C LEU A 104 -17.80 12.01 6.30
N LEU A 105 -18.05 10.74 5.95
CA LEU A 105 -17.61 10.16 4.68
C LEU A 105 -18.28 10.84 3.47
N ALA A 106 -19.57 11.18 3.58
CA ALA A 106 -20.32 11.85 2.53
C ALA A 106 -19.90 13.31 2.31
N GLU A 107 -19.33 13.98 3.31
CA GLU A 107 -18.79 15.34 3.20
C GLU A 107 -17.49 15.40 2.37
N VAL A 108 -16.77 14.28 2.24
CA VAL A 108 -15.51 14.23 1.47
C VAL A 108 -15.80 14.23 -0.02
N LYS A 109 -15.60 15.39 -0.66
CA LYS A 109 -15.87 15.59 -2.09
C LYS A 109 -15.15 14.56 -2.98
N GLY A 110 -15.94 13.75 -3.68
CA GLY A 110 -15.44 12.79 -4.66
C GLY A 110 -14.71 11.59 -4.05
N MET A 111 -14.99 11.27 -2.78
CA MET A 111 -14.54 10.04 -2.16
C MET A 111 -15.28 8.86 -2.79
N THR A 112 -14.54 7.86 -3.25
CA THR A 112 -15.11 6.62 -3.78
C THR A 112 -15.35 5.59 -2.67
N LEU A 113 -16.15 4.56 -2.97
CA LEU A 113 -16.50 3.51 -2.01
C LEU A 113 -15.28 2.74 -1.53
N VAL A 114 -14.32 2.42 -2.41
CA VAL A 114 -13.09 1.76 -1.95
C VAL A 114 -12.35 2.65 -0.97
N GLU A 115 -12.27 3.96 -1.21
CA GLU A 115 -11.59 4.88 -0.30
C GLU A 115 -12.28 4.95 1.07
N ALA A 116 -13.62 4.90 1.08
CA ALA A 116 -14.40 4.91 2.31
C ALA A 116 -14.19 3.64 3.13
N PHE A 117 -14.29 2.48 2.47
CA PHE A 117 -14.01 1.19 3.10
C PHE A 117 -12.57 1.14 3.58
N SER A 118 -11.67 1.70 2.79
CA SER A 118 -10.27 1.68 3.11
C SER A 118 -9.94 2.54 4.33
N SER A 119 -10.58 3.71 4.45
CA SER A 119 -10.46 4.59 5.61
C SER A 119 -11.01 3.94 6.89
N ILE A 120 -12.17 3.26 6.82
CA ILE A 120 -12.74 2.53 7.97
C ILE A 120 -11.81 1.40 8.42
N LYS A 121 -11.31 0.60 7.47
CA LYS A 121 -10.37 -0.48 7.76
C LYS A 121 -9.09 0.07 8.42
N ALA A 122 -8.57 1.20 7.94
CA ALA A 122 -7.43 1.86 8.57
C ALA A 122 -7.71 2.34 10.00
N THR A 123 -8.90 2.86 10.26
CA THR A 123 -9.33 3.24 11.61
C THR A 123 -9.37 2.04 12.55
N ILE A 124 -9.97 0.92 12.14
CA ILE A 124 -10.10 -0.29 12.98
C ILE A 124 -8.72 -0.83 13.37
N VAL A 125 -7.77 -0.90 12.43
CA VAL A 125 -6.42 -1.43 12.73
C VAL A 125 -5.65 -0.56 13.74
N ASN A 126 -5.92 0.75 13.77
CA ASN A 126 -5.22 1.69 14.64
C ASN A 126 -6.00 2.00 15.94
N MET A 127 -7.04 1.22 16.25
CA MET A 127 -7.89 1.44 17.43
C MET A 127 -7.17 1.24 18.75
N GLU A 128 -6.26 0.26 18.84
CA GLU A 128 -5.47 0.03 20.06
C GLU A 128 -4.60 1.24 20.44
N GLU A 129 -4.00 1.87 19.43
CA GLU A 129 -3.14 3.05 19.60
C GLU A 129 -3.94 4.32 19.93
N ASN A 130 -5.27 4.31 19.74
CA ASN A 130 -6.17 5.46 19.91
C ASN A 130 -7.40 5.12 20.79
N SER A 131 -7.22 4.24 21.79
CA SER A 131 -8.30 3.63 22.61
C SER A 131 -9.21 4.59 23.40
N GLY A 132 -8.97 5.92 23.34
CA GLY A 132 -9.82 6.95 23.94
C GLY A 132 -10.53 7.88 22.95
N ALA A 133 -10.30 7.73 21.64
CA ALA A 133 -10.94 8.55 20.62
C ALA A 133 -12.32 7.99 20.23
N SER A 134 -13.26 8.87 19.86
CA SER A 134 -14.54 8.42 19.28
C SER A 134 -14.32 7.80 17.90
N ARG A 135 -15.22 6.92 17.44
CA ARG A 135 -15.15 6.33 16.08
C ARG A 135 -15.03 7.41 15.00
N VAL A 136 -15.85 8.46 15.13
CA VAL A 136 -15.89 9.60 14.20
C VAL A 136 -14.58 10.37 14.19
N ASP A 137 -13.99 10.63 15.36
CA ASP A 137 -12.70 11.32 15.46
C ASP A 137 -11.59 10.49 14.83
N MET A 138 -11.59 9.18 15.05
CA MET A 138 -10.61 8.29 14.43
C MET A 138 -10.74 8.24 12.91
N VAL A 139 -11.97 8.20 12.37
CA VAL A 139 -12.19 8.28 10.92
C VAL A 139 -11.75 9.65 10.40
N ARG A 140 -12.05 10.74 11.11
CA ARG A 140 -11.59 12.09 10.75
C ARG A 140 -10.07 12.18 10.68
N MET A 141 -9.36 11.61 11.65
CA MET A 141 -7.91 11.53 11.65
C MET A 141 -7.37 10.76 10.43
N ALA A 142 -8.00 9.64 10.06
CA ALA A 142 -7.63 8.90 8.86
C ALA A 142 -7.87 9.72 7.58
N LEU A 143 -9.00 10.43 7.48
CA LEU A 143 -9.33 11.28 6.33
C LEU A 143 -8.39 12.48 6.16
N GLU A 144 -7.99 13.14 7.24
CA GLU A 144 -7.03 14.26 7.16
C GLU A 144 -5.67 13.79 6.65
N LYS A 145 -5.22 12.61 7.09
CA LYS A 145 -3.97 12.04 6.60
C LYS A 145 -4.07 11.59 5.15
N ARG A 146 -5.20 10.98 4.76
CA ARG A 146 -5.50 10.68 3.35
C ARG A 146 -5.40 11.92 2.47
N LYS A 147 -5.94 13.06 2.93
CA LYS A 147 -5.87 14.33 2.21
C LYS A 147 -4.42 14.83 2.04
N ILE A 148 -3.56 14.63 3.03
CA ILE A 148 -2.12 14.91 2.91
C ILE A 148 -1.50 14.02 1.83
N PHE A 149 -1.81 12.72 1.83
CA PHE A 149 -1.27 11.80 0.80
C PHE A 149 -1.77 12.15 -0.60
N GLN A 150 -3.05 12.51 -0.75
CA GLN A 150 -3.62 12.90 -2.04
C GLN A 150 -2.83 14.03 -2.71
N GLN A 151 -2.28 14.96 -1.90
CA GLN A 151 -1.50 16.10 -2.37
C GLN A 151 -0.03 15.76 -2.62
N LYS A 152 0.43 14.58 -2.23
CA LYS A 152 1.83 14.18 -2.35
C LYS A 152 2.12 13.71 -3.79
N GLU A 153 3.14 14.33 -4.39
CA GLU A 153 3.77 13.86 -5.61
C GLU A 153 4.88 12.87 -5.23
N LEU A 154 4.76 11.62 -5.71
CA LEU A 154 5.72 10.53 -5.48
C LEU A 154 6.76 10.45 -6.62
N LEU A 155 6.33 10.77 -7.84
CA LEU A 155 7.19 10.85 -9.02
C LEU A 155 6.73 12.01 -9.90
N GLY A 156 7.62 12.94 -10.19
CA GLY A 156 7.32 14.08 -11.05
C GLY A 156 8.54 14.95 -11.31
N ARG A 157 8.31 16.24 -11.57
CA ARG A 157 9.35 17.16 -12.03
C ARG A 157 10.40 17.52 -10.97
N ASP A 158 10.11 17.25 -9.71
CA ASP A 158 11.05 17.50 -8.63
C ASP A 158 11.84 16.23 -8.24
N THR A 159 11.58 15.08 -8.87
CA THR A 159 12.24 13.82 -8.52
C THR A 159 13.64 13.76 -9.11
N ASP A 160 14.67 13.77 -8.26
CA ASP A 160 16.06 13.72 -8.66
C ASP A 160 16.54 12.32 -9.05
N THR A 161 16.00 11.28 -8.37
CA THR A 161 16.48 9.90 -8.49
C THR A 161 15.34 8.90 -8.42
N VAL A 162 15.37 7.91 -9.30
CA VAL A 162 14.50 6.73 -9.26
C VAL A 162 15.36 5.48 -9.18
N ILE A 163 15.10 4.63 -8.19
CA ILE A 163 15.77 3.35 -7.99
C ILE A 163 14.70 2.26 -8.15
N TYR A 164 14.82 1.44 -9.19
CA TYR A 164 13.88 0.36 -9.48
C TYR A 164 14.53 -1.00 -9.25
N VAL A 165 14.05 -1.73 -8.24
CA VAL A 165 14.51 -3.07 -7.90
C VAL A 165 13.50 -4.08 -8.41
N PHE A 166 13.91 -5.00 -9.30
CA PHE A 166 12.97 -5.89 -9.99
C PHE A 166 13.47 -7.32 -10.17
N ASP A 167 12.52 -8.27 -10.12
CA ASP A 167 12.77 -9.67 -10.45
C ASP A 167 12.56 -9.92 -11.97
N PRO A 168 13.61 -10.27 -12.72
CA PRO A 168 13.54 -10.47 -14.17
C PRO A 168 12.69 -11.67 -14.60
N GLU A 169 12.46 -12.66 -13.73
CA GLU A 169 11.62 -13.81 -14.08
C GLU A 169 10.14 -13.41 -14.21
N PHE A 170 9.73 -12.38 -13.46
CA PHE A 170 8.33 -12.01 -13.29
C PHE A 170 7.98 -10.63 -13.84
N ARG A 171 8.94 -9.79 -14.25
CA ARG A 171 8.67 -8.39 -14.63
C ARG A 171 9.19 -8.00 -16.01
N GLU A 172 8.54 -7.00 -16.60
CA GLU A 172 8.97 -6.41 -17.86
C GLU A 172 10.32 -5.71 -17.71
N PRO A 173 11.14 -5.65 -18.78
CA PRO A 173 12.42 -4.97 -18.72
C PRO A 173 12.21 -3.45 -18.54
N PRO A 174 13.18 -2.75 -17.93
CA PRO A 174 12.97 -1.42 -17.35
C PRO A 174 12.70 -0.31 -18.37
N GLU A 175 12.77 -0.57 -19.67
CA GLU A 175 12.67 0.45 -20.73
C GLU A 175 11.30 1.14 -20.77
N ALA A 176 10.21 0.39 -20.56
CA ALA A 176 8.87 0.97 -20.52
C ALA A 176 8.70 1.89 -19.30
N LEU A 177 9.22 1.47 -18.15
CA LEU A 177 9.22 2.29 -16.94
C LEU A 177 10.13 3.50 -17.06
N LEU A 178 11.31 3.35 -17.65
CA LEU A 178 12.23 4.45 -17.92
C LEU A 178 11.56 5.50 -18.80
N THR A 179 10.86 5.09 -19.87
CA THR A 179 10.13 6.02 -20.75
C THR A 179 9.05 6.79 -19.98
N ALA A 180 8.29 6.10 -19.12
CA ALA A 180 7.28 6.73 -18.28
C ALA A 180 7.91 7.71 -17.27
N VAL A 181 9.01 7.31 -16.60
CA VAL A 181 9.77 8.14 -15.66
C VAL A 181 10.34 9.37 -16.34
N ASP A 182 10.94 9.22 -17.52
CA ASP A 182 11.47 10.34 -18.30
C ASP A 182 10.35 11.31 -18.68
N ALA A 183 9.19 10.81 -19.09
CA ALA A 183 8.04 11.67 -19.39
C ALA A 183 7.55 12.44 -18.15
N MET A 184 7.42 11.78 -16.99
CA MET A 184 6.92 12.38 -15.74
C MET A 184 7.90 13.39 -15.14
N THR A 185 9.20 13.11 -15.23
CA THR A 185 10.26 13.95 -14.67
C THR A 185 10.70 15.02 -15.68
N GLY A 186 10.46 14.84 -16.97
CA GLY A 186 11.06 15.67 -18.03
C GLY A 186 12.50 15.28 -18.33
N GLY A 187 12.89 14.03 -18.05
CA GLY A 187 14.16 13.41 -18.45
C GLY A 187 15.39 13.86 -17.63
N HIS A 188 15.20 14.53 -16.49
CA HIS A 188 16.31 14.99 -15.65
C HIS A 188 16.64 14.03 -14.50
N ALA A 189 15.70 13.16 -14.12
CA ALA A 189 15.90 12.23 -13.02
C ALA A 189 16.94 11.16 -13.38
N LYS A 190 17.81 10.81 -12.43
CA LYS A 190 18.70 9.65 -12.58
C LYS A 190 17.90 8.38 -12.37
N PHE A 191 17.86 7.52 -13.37
CA PHE A 191 17.20 6.21 -13.28
C PHE A 191 18.23 5.10 -13.06
N PHE A 192 18.10 4.40 -11.94
CA PHE A 192 18.89 3.22 -11.61
C PHE A 192 17.99 2.00 -11.58
N SER A 193 18.24 1.02 -12.44
CA SER A 193 17.59 -0.28 -12.37
C SER A 193 18.51 -1.30 -11.72
N TYR A 194 18.02 -1.93 -10.67
CA TYR A 194 18.65 -3.04 -9.99
C TYR A 194 17.91 -4.34 -10.33
N LYS A 195 18.58 -5.22 -11.08
CA LYS A 195 18.06 -6.55 -11.40
C LYS A 195 18.41 -7.49 -10.25
N VAL A 196 17.43 -8.23 -9.74
CA VAL A 196 17.68 -9.35 -8.83
C VAL A 196 18.52 -10.39 -9.59
N ASP A 197 19.77 -10.57 -9.16
CA ASP A 197 20.76 -11.41 -9.82
C ASP A 197 20.84 -12.80 -9.17
N GLN A 198 21.27 -13.81 -9.93
CA GLN A 198 21.50 -15.18 -9.48
C GLN A 198 22.87 -15.34 -8.79
N ASP A 199 23.79 -14.37 -8.97
CA ASP A 199 25.18 -14.44 -8.53
C ASP A 199 25.55 -13.42 -7.40
N GLY A 200 24.88 -13.47 -6.24
CA GLY A 200 25.55 -13.34 -4.93
C GLY A 200 25.43 -12.06 -4.06
N ASP A 201 25.99 -12.21 -2.85
CA ASP A 201 25.95 -11.33 -1.65
C ASP A 201 26.20 -9.82 -1.84
N GLN A 202 26.87 -9.42 -2.94
CA GLN A 202 27.14 -8.01 -3.23
C GLN A 202 25.87 -7.21 -3.49
N SER A 203 24.80 -7.90 -3.91
CA SER A 203 23.52 -7.30 -4.28
C SER A 203 22.90 -6.44 -3.17
N ARG A 204 22.91 -6.98 -1.96
CA ARG A 204 22.36 -6.36 -0.77
C ARG A 204 23.17 -5.13 -0.33
N GLU A 205 24.50 -5.27 -0.32
CA GLU A 205 25.42 -4.20 0.09
C GLU A 205 25.39 -3.04 -0.91
N VAL A 206 25.35 -3.33 -2.21
CA VAL A 206 25.23 -2.30 -3.25
C VAL A 206 23.91 -1.54 -3.10
N LEU A 207 22.78 -2.24 -2.89
CA LEU A 207 21.49 -1.60 -2.65
C LEU A 207 21.52 -0.72 -1.39
N ARG A 208 22.00 -1.25 -0.26
CA ARG A 208 22.10 -0.54 1.01
C ARG A 208 23.05 0.65 0.96
N ASP A 209 24.31 0.41 0.62
CA ASP A 209 25.43 1.36 0.80
C ASP A 209 25.57 2.34 -0.36
N THR A 210 25.07 1.98 -1.55
CA THR A 210 25.25 2.78 -2.76
C THR A 210 23.95 3.40 -3.22
N TYR A 211 22.90 2.61 -3.44
CA TYR A 211 21.65 3.15 -3.96
C TYR A 211 20.85 3.88 -2.89
N ILE A 212 20.66 3.29 -1.71
CA ILE A 212 19.90 3.92 -0.63
C ILE A 212 20.79 4.91 0.13
N GLY A 213 21.91 4.44 0.69
CA GLY A 213 22.76 5.23 1.60
C GLY A 213 23.44 6.46 1.00
N LYS A 214 23.67 6.48 -0.32
CA LYS A 214 24.27 7.64 -1.01
C LYS A 214 23.29 8.40 -1.90
N SER A 215 22.02 8.02 -1.92
CA SER A 215 21.00 8.81 -2.61
C SER A 215 20.77 10.15 -1.90
N THR A 216 20.48 11.19 -2.68
CA THR A 216 20.27 12.56 -2.20
C THR A 216 19.11 13.21 -2.95
N GLY A 217 18.47 14.22 -2.36
CA GLY A 217 17.34 14.90 -2.99
C GLY A 217 16.11 14.00 -3.06
N LYS A 218 15.09 14.40 -3.82
CA LYS A 218 13.84 13.64 -3.90
C LYS A 218 14.06 12.33 -4.63
N THR A 219 13.83 11.22 -3.92
CA THR A 219 14.15 9.88 -4.40
C THR A 219 12.91 8.99 -4.34
N LEU A 220 12.57 8.34 -5.45
CA LEU A 220 11.62 7.23 -5.46
C LEU A 220 12.38 5.91 -5.49
N LEU A 221 12.15 5.06 -4.50
CA LEU A 221 12.64 3.68 -4.45
C LEU A 221 11.47 2.73 -4.67
N PHE A 222 11.51 1.92 -5.73
CA PHE A 222 10.44 1.01 -6.08
C PHE A 222 10.94 -0.44 -6.11
N PHE A 223 10.41 -1.26 -5.19
CA PHE A 223 10.58 -2.71 -5.20
C PHE A 223 9.42 -3.37 -5.92
N SER A 224 9.73 -4.14 -6.96
CA SER A 224 8.81 -5.08 -7.61
C SER A 224 9.46 -6.45 -7.66
N THR A 225 9.51 -7.09 -6.48
CA THR A 225 10.21 -8.36 -6.24
C THR A 225 9.36 -9.27 -5.37
N HIS A 226 9.76 -10.54 -5.24
CA HIS A 226 9.19 -11.41 -4.21
C HIS A 226 9.52 -10.94 -2.80
N GLY A 227 8.68 -11.34 -1.85
CA GLY A 227 8.78 -10.92 -0.46
C GLY A 227 8.38 -12.03 0.48
N ALA A 228 8.93 -11.97 1.68
CA ALA A 228 8.63 -12.83 2.78
C ALA A 228 8.33 -11.99 4.03
N THR A 229 7.88 -12.64 5.10
CA THR A 229 7.53 -11.95 6.35
C THR A 229 8.66 -11.16 7.00
N ASP A 230 9.91 -11.39 6.60
CA ASP A 230 11.12 -10.82 7.20
C ASP A 230 12.09 -10.17 6.19
N HIS A 231 11.85 -10.30 4.88
CA HIS A 231 12.74 -9.75 3.86
C HIS A 231 12.08 -9.52 2.50
N LEU A 232 12.68 -8.64 1.69
CA LEU A 232 12.43 -8.54 0.25
C LEU A 232 13.49 -9.34 -0.49
N GLN A 233 13.10 -10.10 -1.51
CA GLN A 233 14.05 -10.86 -2.32
C GLN A 233 14.85 -9.90 -3.20
N VAL A 234 16.17 -9.85 -2.98
CA VAL A 234 17.12 -9.12 -3.82
C VAL A 234 18.23 -10.02 -4.37
N ASP A 235 18.21 -11.31 -3.99
CA ASP A 235 19.10 -12.38 -4.42
C ASP A 235 18.30 -13.71 -4.44
N TYR A 236 18.54 -14.58 -5.42
CA TYR A 236 17.92 -15.91 -5.52
C TYR A 236 18.39 -16.91 -4.42
N ASN A 237 19.60 -16.73 -3.88
CA ASN A 237 20.25 -17.72 -3.00
C ASN A 237 19.97 -17.54 -1.50
N LYS A 238 18.84 -16.91 -1.14
CA LYS A 238 18.29 -16.74 0.24
C LYS A 238 18.77 -15.51 1.04
N HIS A 239 19.56 -14.62 0.46
CA HIS A 239 19.90 -13.36 1.13
C HIS A 239 18.87 -12.29 0.79
N GLY A 240 17.84 -12.22 1.64
CA GLY A 240 16.86 -11.17 1.59
C GLY A 240 17.41 -9.81 2.04
N PHE A 241 16.90 -8.73 1.45
CA PHE A 241 17.08 -7.38 1.95
C PHE A 241 16.11 -7.17 3.11
N ASN A 242 16.58 -7.26 4.35
CA ASN A 242 15.70 -7.23 5.53
C ASN A 242 15.48 -5.79 6.06
N TYR A 243 14.74 -5.66 7.17
CA TYR A 243 14.45 -4.35 7.79
C TYR A 243 15.71 -3.62 8.29
N ASP A 244 16.67 -4.36 8.83
CA ASP A 244 17.90 -3.80 9.37
C ASP A 244 18.82 -3.29 8.24
N ASP A 245 18.88 -4.01 7.12
CA ASP A 245 19.59 -3.55 5.92
C ASP A 245 18.98 -2.25 5.39
N PHE A 246 17.65 -2.18 5.32
CA PHE A 246 16.93 -0.98 4.88
C PHE A 246 17.16 0.18 5.84
N ALA A 247 17.02 -0.06 7.16
CA ALA A 247 17.25 0.93 8.19
C ALA A 247 18.67 1.47 8.14
N GLN A 248 19.68 0.60 8.01
CA GLN A 248 21.07 1.02 7.92
C GLN A 248 21.33 1.90 6.70
N GLY A 249 20.81 1.56 5.52
CA GLY A 249 20.93 2.40 4.33
C GLY A 249 20.30 3.79 4.53
N LEU A 250 19.13 3.86 5.17
CA LEU A 250 18.50 5.14 5.51
C LEU A 250 19.32 5.93 6.54
N LEU A 251 19.91 5.28 7.55
CA LEU A 251 20.78 5.93 8.53
C LEU A 251 22.08 6.45 7.89
N ASP A 252 22.64 5.75 6.91
CA ASP A 252 23.81 6.21 6.16
C ASP A 252 23.48 7.45 5.32
N ARG A 253 22.30 7.48 4.69
CA ARG A 253 21.76 8.66 4.00
C ARG A 253 21.56 9.82 4.97
N LEU A 254 21.07 9.56 6.18
CA LEU A 254 20.92 10.58 7.22
C LEU A 254 22.27 11.18 7.64
N MET A 255 23.24 10.32 7.93
CA MET A 255 24.57 10.70 8.41
C MET A 255 25.39 11.48 7.37
N SER A 256 25.13 11.25 6.08
CA SER A 256 25.79 11.98 4.99
C SER A 256 25.07 13.28 4.59
N SER A 257 23.88 13.55 5.13
CA SER A 257 23.06 14.68 4.74
C SER A 257 23.47 16.00 5.39
N LYS A 258 23.31 17.09 4.64
CA LYS A 258 23.39 18.46 5.17
C LYS A 258 22.07 18.96 5.76
N ASN A 259 20.97 18.24 5.54
CA ASN A 259 19.64 18.55 6.05
C ASN A 259 19.01 17.30 6.70
N PRO A 260 19.50 16.90 7.89
CA PRO A 260 19.09 15.65 8.52
C PRO A 260 17.59 15.59 8.86
N LYS A 261 16.93 16.74 9.02
CA LYS A 261 15.50 16.80 9.30
C LYS A 261 14.65 16.27 8.15
N GLU A 262 15.01 16.58 6.91
CA GLU A 262 14.15 16.37 5.74
C GLU A 262 14.66 15.22 4.84
N THR A 263 15.94 14.88 4.92
CA THR A 263 16.62 13.97 3.97
C THR A 263 15.97 12.59 3.80
N LEU A 264 15.34 12.04 4.85
CA LEU A 264 14.61 10.77 4.75
C LEU A 264 13.16 10.99 4.32
N GLY A 265 12.55 12.12 4.66
CA GLY A 265 11.22 12.54 4.16
C GLY A 265 11.19 12.85 2.66
N ASP A 266 12.35 13.17 2.07
CA ASP A 266 12.56 13.28 0.62
C ASP A 266 12.64 11.92 -0.09
N MET A 267 12.53 10.81 0.63
CA MET A 267 12.46 9.47 0.05
C MET A 267 11.03 8.93 0.11
N ASP A 268 10.56 8.46 -1.04
CA ASP A 268 9.33 7.71 -1.18
C ASP A 268 9.67 6.26 -1.55
N ILE A 269 9.03 5.31 -0.88
CA ILE A 269 9.30 3.89 -1.02
C ILE A 269 8.01 3.21 -1.49
N MET A 270 8.05 2.56 -2.64
CA MET A 270 6.95 1.75 -3.15
C MET A 270 7.36 0.27 -3.09
N ILE A 271 6.54 -0.58 -2.48
CA ILE A 271 6.82 -2.02 -2.34
C ILE A 271 5.65 -2.82 -2.91
N ASP A 272 5.87 -3.43 -4.07
CA ASP A 272 4.98 -4.38 -4.74
C ASP A 272 5.54 -5.78 -4.52
N SER A 273 5.19 -6.38 -3.38
CA SER A 273 5.76 -7.64 -2.91
C SER A 273 4.82 -8.41 -1.97
N CYS A 274 5.03 -9.72 -1.84
CA CYS A 274 4.32 -10.52 -0.83
C CYS A 274 4.72 -10.05 0.58
N PHE A 275 3.76 -9.98 1.50
CA PHE A 275 3.96 -9.67 2.92
C PHE A 275 4.54 -8.26 3.23
N SER A 276 4.59 -7.34 2.27
CA SER A 276 5.13 -5.99 2.47
C SER A 276 4.33 -5.09 3.42
N TYR A 277 3.10 -5.45 3.76
CA TYR A 277 2.29 -4.67 4.72
C TYR A 277 2.85 -4.72 6.16
N GLU A 278 3.67 -5.72 6.50
CA GLU A 278 4.40 -5.77 7.79
C GLU A 278 5.70 -4.96 7.78
N TYR A 279 6.12 -4.48 6.60
CA TYR A 279 7.48 -3.97 6.41
C TYR A 279 7.73 -2.68 7.16
N GLN A 280 6.69 -1.86 7.22
CA GLN A 280 6.68 -0.53 7.80
C GLN A 280 7.00 -0.50 9.30
N LYS A 281 6.15 -1.14 10.15
CA LYS A 281 6.32 -1.11 11.62
C LYS A 281 7.66 -1.70 12.06
N LYS A 282 8.17 -2.68 11.30
CA LYS A 282 9.47 -3.30 11.57
C LYS A 282 10.62 -2.40 11.14
N LEU A 283 10.49 -1.69 10.02
CA LEU A 283 11.46 -0.70 9.55
C LEU A 283 11.56 0.50 10.52
N GLU A 284 10.45 1.07 10.98
CA GLU A 284 10.45 2.16 11.96
C GLU A 284 11.21 1.76 13.24
N LYS A 285 10.90 0.57 13.76
CA LYS A 285 11.58 0.03 14.94
C LYS A 285 13.07 -0.23 14.70
N ALA A 286 13.44 -0.76 13.53
CA ALA A 286 14.84 -0.97 13.15
C ALA A 286 15.61 0.36 13.04
N LEU A 287 14.98 1.39 12.46
CA LEU A 287 15.51 2.75 12.38
C LEU A 287 15.74 3.35 13.77
N GLU A 288 14.74 3.28 14.66
CA GLU A 288 14.85 3.81 16.03
C GLU A 288 15.97 3.10 16.81
N ASN A 289 16.04 1.77 16.74
CA ASN A 289 17.09 0.98 17.38
C ASN A 289 18.47 1.30 16.83
N GLY A 290 18.61 1.39 15.50
CA GLY A 290 19.86 1.74 14.84
C GLY A 290 20.29 3.17 15.16
N TYR A 291 19.33 4.09 15.26
CA TYR A 291 19.57 5.49 15.63
C TYR A 291 20.17 5.61 17.04
N ALA A 292 19.55 4.93 18.00
CA ALA A 292 20.00 4.88 19.38
C ALA A 292 21.36 4.17 19.51
N SER A 293 21.50 2.97 18.92
CA SER A 293 22.70 2.13 19.06
C SER A 293 23.95 2.76 18.42
N ASN A 294 23.77 3.55 17.37
CA ASN A 294 24.88 4.25 16.69
C ASN A 294 25.16 5.65 17.26
N HIS A 295 24.50 6.05 18.36
CA HIS A 295 24.62 7.37 18.98
C HIS A 295 24.42 8.52 17.98
N ILE A 296 23.46 8.38 17.07
CA ILE A 296 23.27 9.37 15.98
C ILE A 296 22.78 10.71 16.54
N GLU A 297 21.95 10.72 17.58
CA GLU A 297 21.52 11.95 18.26
C GLU A 297 22.70 12.82 18.69
N GLU A 298 23.74 12.21 19.26
CA GLU A 298 24.95 12.91 19.69
C GLU A 298 25.76 13.44 18.51
N LYS A 299 25.73 12.73 17.37
CA LYS A 299 26.47 13.09 16.15
C LYS A 299 25.81 14.23 15.37
N ILE A 300 24.48 14.24 15.28
CA ILE A 300 23.75 15.23 14.46
C ILE A 300 23.00 16.28 15.29
N GLY A 301 22.93 16.12 16.61
CA GLY A 301 22.30 17.08 17.53
C GLY A 301 20.77 17.16 17.44
N MET A 302 20.12 16.08 17.01
CA MET A 302 18.67 16.03 16.78
C MET A 302 18.08 14.77 17.41
N PRO A 303 16.97 14.83 18.15
CA PRO A 303 16.35 13.61 18.65
C PRO A 303 15.67 12.83 17.51
N PHE A 304 15.60 11.50 17.64
CA PHE A 304 14.99 10.65 16.60
C PHE A 304 13.59 11.12 16.22
N ARG A 305 12.83 11.65 17.19
CA ARG A 305 11.47 12.20 17.06
C ARG A 305 11.35 13.55 16.34
N ASP A 306 12.43 14.13 15.83
CA ASP A 306 12.39 15.36 15.03
C ASP A 306 12.75 15.11 13.54
N ILE A 307 13.26 13.94 13.18
CA ILE A 307 13.60 13.52 11.79
C ILE A 307 12.34 13.10 10.99
N LEU A 308 12.06 13.69 9.84
CA LEU A 308 10.98 13.19 8.99
C LEU A 308 11.37 11.84 8.39
N LEU A 309 10.45 10.88 8.42
CA LEU A 309 10.65 9.54 7.88
C LEU A 309 10.09 9.42 6.45
N PRO A 310 10.54 8.42 5.67
CA PRO A 310 10.05 8.19 4.30
C PRO A 310 8.53 8.00 4.24
N THR A 311 7.94 8.32 3.09
CA THR A 311 6.58 7.82 2.80
C THR A 311 6.70 6.43 2.20
N ILE A 312 5.92 5.48 2.70
CA ILE A 312 5.95 4.10 2.24
C ILE A 312 4.59 3.74 1.68
N VAL A 313 4.55 3.24 0.44
CA VAL A 313 3.35 2.70 -0.21
C VAL A 313 3.59 1.22 -0.43
N THR A 314 2.73 0.34 0.10
CA THR A 314 2.87 -1.11 -0.11
C THR A 314 1.58 -1.73 -0.62
N THR A 315 1.70 -2.72 -1.49
CA THR A 315 0.58 -3.60 -1.85
C THR A 315 0.35 -4.62 -0.76
N VAL A 316 -0.89 -5.03 -0.53
CA VAL A 316 -1.16 -6.01 0.52
C VAL A 316 -1.59 -7.35 0.00
N HIS A 317 -0.69 -8.35 0.10
CA HIS A 317 -0.99 -9.75 -0.20
C HIS A 317 -0.07 -10.78 0.42
N ALA A 318 -0.64 -11.96 0.70
CA ALA A 318 0.02 -13.24 0.53
C ALA A 318 -0.29 -13.73 -0.89
N LEU A 319 0.69 -14.30 -1.60
CA LEU A 319 0.50 -14.90 -2.93
C LEU A 319 0.17 -13.92 -4.06
N SER A 320 0.52 -12.65 -3.88
CA SER A 320 0.77 -11.79 -5.02
C SER A 320 1.97 -12.38 -5.76
N LEU A 321 1.69 -13.34 -6.64
CA LEU A 321 2.38 -13.31 -7.92
C LEU A 321 2.12 -11.89 -8.39
N ALA A 322 3.18 -11.10 -8.25
CA ALA A 322 3.61 -10.10 -9.17
C ALA A 322 3.37 -10.59 -10.61
N ASP A 323 2.11 -10.74 -10.99
CA ASP A 323 1.69 -11.07 -12.34
C ASP A 323 1.86 -9.80 -13.15
N LYS A 324 2.45 -9.93 -14.33
CA LYS A 324 2.93 -8.80 -15.14
C LYS A 324 1.83 -7.76 -15.38
N ASP A 325 0.57 -8.21 -15.39
CA ASP A 325 -0.61 -7.39 -15.68
C ASP A 325 -1.37 -6.89 -14.42
N MET A 326 -0.90 -7.23 -13.22
CA MET A 326 -1.60 -6.96 -11.97
C MET A 326 -0.80 -6.17 -10.92
N GLY A 327 0.50 -5.93 -11.14
CA GLY A 327 1.34 -5.18 -10.22
C GLY A 327 1.25 -3.66 -10.36
N LEU A 328 1.68 -2.94 -9.32
CA LEU A 328 1.69 -1.47 -9.27
C LEU A 328 2.45 -0.85 -10.45
N PHE A 329 3.47 -1.55 -10.94
CA PHE A 329 4.23 -1.24 -12.14
C PHE A 329 3.34 -1.05 -13.38
N ALA A 330 2.40 -1.95 -13.63
CA ALA A 330 1.56 -1.95 -14.83
C ALA A 330 0.66 -0.70 -14.89
N GLU A 331 0.20 -0.21 -13.73
CA GLU A 331 -0.59 1.03 -13.71
C GLU A 331 0.29 2.26 -13.87
N ILE A 332 1.54 2.24 -13.37
CA ILE A 332 2.49 3.34 -13.55
C ILE A 332 2.78 3.57 -15.03
N ILE A 333 3.07 2.50 -15.79
CA ILE A 333 3.37 2.60 -17.23
C ILE A 333 2.14 2.93 -18.08
N ALA A 334 0.92 2.63 -17.60
CA ALA A 334 -0.32 2.90 -18.31
C ALA A 334 -0.80 4.35 -18.15
N PHE A 335 -0.08 5.19 -17.39
CA PHE A 335 -0.48 6.58 -17.18
C PHE A 335 -0.24 7.46 -18.41
N PRO A 336 -1.08 8.51 -18.59
CA PRO A 336 -0.85 9.50 -19.62
C PRO A 336 0.54 10.12 -19.49
N GLU A 337 1.26 10.21 -20.60
CA GLU A 337 2.60 10.78 -20.65
C GLU A 337 2.65 12.18 -20.02
N GLY A 338 3.67 12.43 -19.18
CA GLY A 338 3.92 13.73 -18.57
C GLY A 338 3.02 14.11 -17.39
N VAL A 339 2.15 13.21 -16.91
CA VAL A 339 1.35 13.43 -15.69
C VAL A 339 2.10 12.83 -14.50
N PRO A 340 2.38 13.61 -13.42
CA PRO A 340 3.10 13.10 -12.26
C PRO A 340 2.31 12.01 -11.54
N LEU A 341 3.02 11.07 -10.91
CA LEU A 341 2.44 10.07 -10.02
C LEU A 341 2.15 10.73 -8.66
N THR A 342 0.87 10.86 -8.33
CA THR A 342 0.43 11.44 -7.05
C THR A 342 -0.35 10.44 -6.20
N GLY A 343 -0.45 10.71 -4.90
CA GLY A 343 -1.32 9.94 -4.02
C GLY A 343 -2.78 9.97 -4.47
N ASP A 344 -3.30 11.10 -4.99
CA ASP A 344 -4.67 11.17 -5.54
C ASP A 344 -4.87 10.15 -6.68
N MET A 345 -3.87 9.98 -7.55
CA MET A 345 -3.92 8.98 -8.61
C MET A 345 -3.89 7.55 -8.08
N LEU A 346 -3.02 7.26 -7.11
CA LEU A 346 -2.99 5.94 -6.48
C LEU A 346 -4.33 5.61 -5.82
N LEU A 347 -4.93 6.58 -5.13
CA LEU A 347 -6.15 6.40 -4.37
C LEU A 347 -7.42 6.34 -5.22
N ARG A 348 -7.55 7.19 -6.26
CA ARG A 348 -8.78 7.30 -7.06
C ARG A 348 -8.77 6.49 -8.33
N LYS A 349 -7.59 6.08 -8.82
CA LYS A 349 -7.46 5.35 -10.09
C LYS A 349 -6.87 3.96 -9.90
N VAL A 350 -5.78 3.82 -9.16
CA VAL A 350 -5.09 2.52 -9.01
C VAL A 350 -5.84 1.62 -8.05
N GLN A 351 -6.12 2.11 -6.84
CA GLN A 351 -6.76 1.36 -5.77
C GLN A 351 -8.11 0.72 -6.19
N PRO A 352 -9.07 1.44 -6.81
CA PRO A 352 -10.31 0.80 -7.27
C PRO A 352 -10.13 -0.23 -8.40
N LYS A 353 -9.05 -0.15 -9.20
CA LYS A 353 -8.71 -1.19 -10.19
C LYS A 353 -8.02 -2.40 -9.58
N PHE A 354 -7.29 -2.20 -8.48
CA PHE A 354 -6.51 -3.21 -7.78
C PHE A 354 -7.40 -4.07 -6.89
N PHE A 355 -8.39 -3.43 -6.26
CA PHE A 355 -9.33 -4.07 -5.34
C PHE A 355 -10.04 -5.32 -5.91
N PRO A 356 -10.63 -5.30 -7.12
CA PRO A 356 -11.27 -6.48 -7.71
C PRO A 356 -10.26 -7.55 -8.15
N LYS A 357 -8.97 -7.21 -8.28
CA LYS A 357 -7.88 -8.17 -8.54
C LYS A 357 -7.41 -8.86 -7.25
N GLY A 358 -8.08 -8.59 -6.13
CA GLY A 358 -7.73 -9.12 -4.83
C GLY A 358 -6.89 -8.17 -3.99
N GLN A 359 -6.37 -7.07 -4.56
CA GLN A 359 -5.29 -6.28 -3.96
C GLN A 359 -5.74 -4.96 -3.36
N ASP A 360 -5.03 -4.52 -2.32
CA ASP A 360 -5.29 -3.26 -1.63
C ASP A 360 -3.94 -2.55 -1.40
N LEU A 361 -3.96 -1.22 -1.34
CA LEU A 361 -2.79 -0.36 -1.17
C LEU A 361 -2.77 0.23 0.24
N THR A 362 -1.68 -0.03 0.95
CA THR A 362 -1.31 0.70 2.16
C THR A 362 -0.44 1.90 1.80
N PHE A 363 -0.58 2.97 2.57
CA PHE A 363 0.36 4.07 2.55
C PHE A 363 0.61 4.59 3.97
N GLU A 364 1.84 4.98 4.23
CA GLU A 364 2.28 5.70 5.41
C GLU A 364 2.95 6.99 5.00
N ILE A 365 2.55 8.10 5.64
CA ILE A 365 3.10 9.43 5.36
C ILE A 365 3.99 9.84 6.53
N GLY A 366 5.27 10.09 6.26
CA GLY A 366 6.16 10.72 7.24
C GLY A 366 6.52 9.85 8.45
N GLY A 367 6.32 8.52 8.35
CA GLY A 367 6.75 7.45 9.27
C GLY A 367 6.48 7.58 10.77
N ARG A 368 5.69 8.55 11.24
CA ARG A 368 5.33 8.66 12.66
C ARG A 368 3.84 8.60 12.84
N GLY A 369 3.35 7.36 12.89
CA GLY A 369 2.06 7.02 13.46
C GLY A 369 0.91 7.78 12.82
N THR A 370 0.47 7.34 11.65
CA THR A 370 -0.79 6.58 11.39
C THR A 370 -1.05 6.71 9.88
N ILE A 371 -1.08 5.62 9.13
CA ILE A 371 -2.25 5.08 8.42
C ILE A 371 -1.87 3.63 8.12
N THR A 372 -2.81 2.72 8.38
CA THR A 372 -2.72 1.33 7.94
C THR A 372 -3.82 1.11 6.92
N GLU A 373 -3.59 1.34 5.62
CA GLU A 373 -4.63 1.09 4.62
C GLU A 373 -4.53 -0.34 4.05
N ILE A 374 -5.08 -1.28 4.81
CA ILE A 374 -5.56 -2.63 4.44
C ILE A 374 -4.59 -3.62 3.82
N GLY A 375 -4.20 -4.49 4.71
CA GLY A 375 -4.56 -5.91 4.63
C GLY A 375 -3.67 -6.64 5.60
N LYS A 376 -3.66 -6.17 6.85
CA LYS A 376 -2.85 -6.77 7.90
C LYS A 376 -3.26 -8.23 8.04
N GLN A 377 -2.48 -9.15 7.49
CA GLN A 377 -2.56 -10.53 7.93
C GLN A 377 -1.90 -10.59 9.30
N GLU A 378 -2.66 -11.02 10.30
CA GLU A 378 -2.00 -11.52 11.50
C GLU A 378 -1.07 -12.65 11.08
N ASN A 379 0.20 -12.55 11.46
CA ASN A 379 1.15 -13.61 11.19
C ASN A 379 0.61 -14.91 11.82
N PRO A 380 0.40 -16.00 11.05
CA PRO A 380 -0.14 -17.25 11.57
C PRO A 380 0.69 -17.83 12.74
N ARG A 381 1.96 -17.42 12.88
CA ARG A 381 2.80 -17.79 14.03
C ARG A 381 2.42 -17.11 15.36
N LYS A 382 1.53 -16.10 15.36
CA LYS A 382 0.99 -15.47 16.57
C LYS A 382 -0.27 -16.16 17.10
N GLN A 383 -0.87 -17.10 16.36
CA GLN A 383 -1.85 -18.00 16.97
C GLN A 383 -1.11 -18.96 17.89
N ASP A 384 -1.31 -18.67 19.16
CA ASP A 384 -0.70 -19.21 20.35
C ASP A 384 -0.52 -20.74 20.30
N ARG A 385 0.71 -21.22 20.50
CA ARG A 385 1.00 -22.61 20.91
C ARG A 385 0.59 -22.86 22.37
N SER A 386 -0.45 -22.19 22.87
CA SER A 386 -0.96 -22.32 24.24
C SER A 386 -2.17 -23.26 24.34
N SER A 387 -2.67 -23.81 23.24
CA SER A 387 -3.85 -24.69 23.22
C SER A 387 -3.60 -26.12 22.72
N SER A 388 -2.40 -26.66 22.92
CA SER A 388 -2.16 -28.10 22.74
C SER A 388 -1.26 -28.69 23.81
N ILE A 389 -1.66 -28.52 25.08
CA ILE A 389 -1.44 -29.54 26.12
C ILE A 389 -2.76 -29.66 26.88
N ALA A 390 -3.56 -30.66 26.51
CA ALA A 390 -4.57 -31.29 27.35
C ALA A 390 -4.58 -32.78 27.01
#